data_AF-A0A919L484-F1
#
_entry.id   AF-A0A919L484-F1
#
_cell.length_a   1.000
_cell.length_b   1.000
_cell.length_c   1.000
_cell.angle_alpha   90.00
_cell.angle_beta   90.00
_cell.angle_gamma   90.00
#
_symmetry.space_group_name_H-M   'P 1'
#
loop_
_entity.id
_entity.type
_entity.pdbx_description
1 polymer ?
#
loop_
_entity_poly.entity_id
_entity_poly.type
_entity_poly.pdbx_seq_one_letter_code
_entity_poly.pdbx_strand_id
1 'polypeptide(L)'
;MTEIDFEEAMNCLKLVLAIDAWTESQVILQRPINLDTAHRIDRLEVAEIRSAMERANAARGLQGAEVNWGTSFEVMVVRNATSIARMGFSIRAVEETSSFDENGLKFSIGDPSLEFSLSVLREIKEGNQARRANFLRTSRNRRDLQIYLSPDNVKEMIKPGAPLARGIVGAILPIITLKIESAKPRSDFREISEAFLFQLAYNFDVSYRVADNLEHLVSSGRVRRRGRAADAAMDAPRMTYKSDLVHHYQLAVSADSPMLQYLSYYHIAEHFFERVFNDDFVEQVRRKIADPAFSLKRAKDIQGVIKLISSTQRKVRDEGGVDEQRALNLVLEKYVDLPRLASELHAHDSDLLDYYKKQSPSFSENVTVDLANERESEVKSALAKRIYQTRNSLVHAKDGARPRYFPFVNDAELAREVPLLRFCAEHIIIENGKVI
;
A
#
# COMPACT_ATOMS: atom_id res chain seq x y z
N MET A 1 -24.98 5.18 16.85
CA MET A 1 -24.54 3.92 17.48
C MET A 1 -24.88 4.00 18.95
N THR A 2 -25.46 2.94 19.53
CA THR A 2 -25.66 2.84 20.99
C THR A 2 -24.31 2.79 21.68
N GLU A 3 -24.19 3.39 22.86
CA GLU A 3 -22.96 3.39 23.67
C GLU A 3 -22.61 1.96 24.13
N ILE A 4 -21.32 1.59 24.11
CA ILE A 4 -20.85 0.31 24.67
C ILE A 4 -20.89 0.44 26.19
N ASP A 5 -21.82 -0.23 26.84
CA ASP A 5 -21.84 -0.33 28.29
C ASP A 5 -20.87 -1.43 28.79
N PHE A 6 -20.66 -1.48 30.11
CA PHE A 6 -19.70 -2.41 30.70
C PHE A 6 -20.08 -3.89 30.49
N GLU A 7 -21.38 -4.20 30.51
CA GLU A 7 -21.87 -5.56 30.30
C GLU A 7 -21.66 -5.99 28.83
N GLU A 8 -21.90 -5.06 27.90
CA GLU A 8 -21.62 -5.25 26.48
C GLU A 8 -20.13 -5.44 26.22
N ALA A 9 -19.26 -4.63 26.83
CA ALA A 9 -17.80 -4.78 26.74
C ALA A 9 -17.36 -6.17 27.24
N MET A 10 -17.89 -6.64 28.37
CA MET A 10 -17.61 -7.99 28.89
C MET A 10 -18.07 -9.07 27.92
N ASN A 11 -19.26 -8.90 27.34
CA ASN A 11 -19.80 -9.85 26.36
C ASN A 11 -18.99 -9.87 25.05
N CYS A 12 -18.42 -8.74 24.63
CA CYS A 12 -17.50 -8.68 23.49
C CYS A 12 -16.18 -9.38 23.80
N LEU A 13 -15.58 -9.11 24.96
CA LEU A 13 -14.33 -9.75 25.39
C LEU A 13 -14.48 -11.27 25.57
N LYS A 14 -15.64 -11.76 26.00
CA LYS A 14 -15.96 -13.21 26.07
C LYS A 14 -15.84 -13.95 24.73
N LEU A 15 -15.83 -13.24 23.60
CA LEU A 15 -15.58 -13.87 22.29
C LEU A 15 -14.14 -14.41 22.18
N VAL A 16 -13.18 -13.70 22.78
CA VAL A 16 -11.74 -13.97 22.66
C VAL A 16 -11.08 -14.42 23.97
N LEU A 17 -11.66 -14.06 25.12
CA LEU A 17 -11.20 -14.44 26.46
C LEU A 17 -12.21 -15.38 27.13
N ALA A 18 -11.73 -16.41 27.84
CA ALA A 18 -12.60 -17.19 28.71
C ALA A 18 -12.72 -16.49 30.07
N ILE A 19 -13.62 -15.52 30.14
CA ILE A 19 -13.96 -14.79 31.37
C ILE A 19 -14.94 -15.65 32.19
N ASP A 20 -14.62 -15.84 33.47
CA ASP A 20 -15.46 -16.60 34.41
C ASP A 20 -16.41 -15.66 35.16
N ALA A 21 -15.84 -14.66 35.82
CA ALA A 21 -16.54 -13.66 36.61
C ALA A 21 -15.79 -12.32 36.57
N TRP A 22 -16.40 -11.26 37.09
CA TRP A 22 -15.75 -9.98 37.33
C TRP A 22 -16.23 -9.36 38.64
N THR A 23 -15.34 -8.63 39.30
CA THR A 23 -15.61 -7.81 40.49
C THR A 23 -15.61 -6.34 40.09
N GLU A 24 -15.70 -5.43 41.05
CA GLU A 24 -15.57 -3.99 40.80
C GLU A 24 -14.18 -3.60 40.29
N SER A 25 -13.14 -4.34 40.67
CA SER A 25 -11.74 -4.04 40.34
C SER A 25 -11.13 -5.00 39.32
N GLN A 26 -11.57 -6.26 39.26
CA GLN A 26 -10.86 -7.29 38.48
C GLN A 26 -11.80 -8.18 37.66
N VAL A 27 -11.39 -8.50 36.44
CA VAL A 27 -11.98 -9.55 35.60
C VAL A 27 -11.19 -10.83 35.79
N ILE A 28 -11.88 -11.93 36.14
CA ILE A 28 -11.28 -13.23 36.45
C ILE A 28 -11.37 -14.13 35.22
N LEU A 29 -10.23 -14.68 34.81
CA LEU A 29 -10.14 -15.60 33.68
C LEU A 29 -10.36 -17.04 34.14
N GLN A 30 -11.31 -17.74 33.51
CA GLN A 30 -11.61 -19.15 33.78
C GLN A 30 -10.40 -20.06 33.52
N ARG A 31 -9.56 -19.71 32.55
CA ARG A 31 -8.28 -20.37 32.34
C ARG A 31 -7.18 -19.32 32.27
N PRO A 32 -6.18 -19.39 33.17
CA PRO A 32 -5.05 -18.46 33.17
C PRO A 32 -4.25 -18.52 31.85
N ILE A 33 -3.62 -17.40 31.51
CA ILE A 33 -2.72 -17.25 30.36
C ILE A 33 -1.29 -17.28 30.89
N ASN A 34 -0.51 -18.29 30.47
CA ASN A 34 0.90 -18.40 30.84
C ASN A 34 1.75 -17.62 29.82
N LEU A 35 2.43 -16.56 30.27
CA LEU A 35 3.32 -15.75 29.43
C LEU A 35 4.67 -16.42 29.24
N ASP A 36 5.25 -16.94 30.32
CA ASP A 36 6.48 -17.73 30.35
C ASP A 36 6.38 -18.81 31.46
N THR A 37 7.52 -19.40 31.85
CA THR A 37 7.57 -20.43 32.90
C THR A 37 7.27 -19.89 34.32
N ALA A 38 7.37 -18.58 34.54
CA ALA A 38 7.25 -17.93 35.85
C ALA A 38 6.03 -16.99 35.98
N HIS A 39 5.50 -16.48 34.86
CA HIS A 39 4.48 -15.43 34.83
C HIS A 39 3.17 -15.95 34.25
N ARG A 40 2.10 -15.81 35.05
CA ARG A 40 0.75 -16.25 34.73
C ARG A 40 -0.24 -15.13 34.99
N ILE A 41 -1.10 -14.87 34.01
CA ILE A 41 -2.20 -13.91 34.10
C ILE A 41 -3.51 -14.66 34.32
N ASP A 42 -4.11 -14.50 35.49
CA ASP A 42 -5.46 -15.00 35.80
C ASP A 42 -6.47 -13.87 36.05
N ARG A 43 -6.02 -12.62 36.14
CA ARG A 43 -6.86 -11.44 36.36
C ARG A 43 -6.47 -10.27 35.47
N LEU A 44 -7.47 -9.47 35.09
CA LEU A 44 -7.30 -8.21 34.35
C LEU A 44 -7.94 -7.07 35.13
N GLU A 45 -7.37 -5.87 35.06
CA GLU A 45 -7.89 -4.71 35.77
C GLU A 45 -9.12 -4.13 35.04
N VAL A 46 -10.21 -3.94 35.79
CA VAL A 46 -11.46 -3.36 35.26
C VAL A 46 -11.25 -1.91 34.82
N ALA A 47 -10.36 -1.17 35.50
CA ALA A 47 -10.03 0.21 35.15
C ALA A 47 -9.50 0.36 33.72
N GLU A 48 -8.68 -0.59 33.26
CA GLU A 48 -8.13 -0.60 31.90
C GLU A 48 -9.25 -0.76 30.86
N ILE A 49 -10.17 -1.69 31.11
CA ILE A 49 -11.30 -1.96 30.21
C ILE A 49 -12.28 -0.79 30.19
N ARG A 50 -12.55 -0.16 31.35
CA ARG A 50 -13.41 1.03 31.44
C ARG A 50 -12.81 2.20 30.67
N SER A 51 -11.51 2.45 30.80
CA SER A 51 -10.83 3.52 30.06
C SER A 51 -10.90 3.28 28.54
N ALA A 52 -10.69 2.04 28.08
CA ALA A 52 -10.82 1.68 26.68
C ALA A 52 -12.27 1.81 26.17
N MET A 53 -13.26 1.47 27.01
CA MET A 53 -14.68 1.62 26.69
C MET A 53 -15.08 3.08 26.54
N GLU A 54 -14.66 3.95 27.46
CA GLU A 54 -14.87 5.40 27.37
C GLU A 54 -14.27 5.97 26.09
N ARG A 55 -13.03 5.58 25.75
CA ARG A 55 -12.41 5.96 24.47
C ARG A 55 -13.20 5.43 23.26
N ALA A 56 -13.61 4.16 23.27
CA ALA A 56 -14.34 3.57 22.15
C ALA A 56 -15.67 4.31 21.91
N ASN A 57 -16.36 4.70 22.98
CA ASN A 57 -17.61 5.47 22.93
C ASN A 57 -17.40 6.93 22.50
N ALA A 58 -16.24 7.51 22.80
CA ALA A 58 -15.87 8.85 22.35
C ALA A 58 -15.52 8.93 20.85
N ALA A 59 -15.31 7.79 20.17
CA ALA A 59 -15.04 7.76 18.74
C ALA A 59 -16.27 8.12 17.91
N ARG A 60 -16.06 8.48 16.64
CA ARG A 60 -17.14 8.61 15.63
C ARG A 60 -17.76 7.25 15.21
N GLY A 61 -17.56 6.20 16.01
CA GLY A 61 -17.92 4.83 15.69
C GLY A 61 -16.90 4.14 14.78
N LEU A 62 -17.04 2.81 14.66
CA LEU A 62 -16.30 2.03 13.68
C LEU A 62 -16.95 2.21 12.31
N GLN A 63 -16.19 2.71 11.33
CA GLN A 63 -16.65 2.82 9.94
C GLN A 63 -15.80 1.91 9.07
N GLY A 64 -16.37 0.81 8.58
CA GLY A 64 -15.63 -0.18 7.80
C GLY A 64 -14.60 -0.93 8.67
N ALA A 65 -13.35 -0.47 8.66
CA ALA A 65 -12.26 -1.01 9.49
C ALA A 65 -11.40 0.09 10.14
N GLU A 66 -11.93 1.30 10.28
CA GLU A 66 -11.28 2.46 10.89
C GLU A 66 -12.11 3.06 12.05
N VAL A 67 -11.39 3.62 13.03
CA VAL A 67 -11.95 4.37 14.16
C VAL A 67 -11.27 5.73 14.24
N ASN A 68 -12.07 6.79 14.40
CA ASN A 68 -11.61 8.17 14.41
C ASN A 68 -12.08 8.92 15.67
N TRP A 69 -11.13 9.54 16.38
CA TRP A 69 -11.34 10.32 17.61
C TRP A 69 -11.07 11.83 17.42
N GLY A 70 -11.03 12.31 16.18
CA GLY A 70 -10.69 13.68 15.82
C GLY A 70 -9.19 13.93 15.80
N THR A 71 -8.50 13.72 16.92
CA THR A 71 -7.04 13.92 17.06
C THR A 71 -6.24 12.62 16.95
N SER A 72 -6.91 11.46 17.01
CA SER A 72 -6.28 10.16 16.75
C SER A 72 -7.12 9.35 15.78
N PHE A 73 -6.45 8.46 15.05
CA PHE A 73 -7.03 7.57 14.07
C PHE A 73 -6.37 6.22 14.15
N GLU A 74 -7.17 5.15 14.05
CA GLU A 74 -6.67 3.78 14.01
C GLU A 74 -7.41 3.02 12.93
N VAL A 75 -6.66 2.37 12.05
CA VAL A 75 -7.21 1.62 10.92
C VAL A 75 -6.56 0.26 10.79
N MET A 76 -7.35 -0.75 10.48
CA MET A 76 -6.83 -2.06 10.15
C MET A 76 -6.05 -2.01 8.83
N VAL A 77 -4.85 -2.59 8.83
CA VAL A 77 -4.03 -2.76 7.64
C VAL A 77 -3.86 -4.24 7.32
N VAL A 78 -3.89 -4.56 6.05
CA VAL A 78 -3.79 -5.94 5.56
C VAL A 78 -2.55 -6.05 4.71
N ARG A 79 -1.70 -7.02 5.02
CA ARG A 79 -0.53 -7.31 4.19
C ARG A 79 -0.99 -7.84 2.84
N ASN A 80 -0.48 -7.24 1.78
CA ASN A 80 -0.61 -7.81 0.45
C ASN A 80 0.45 -8.92 0.36
N ALA A 81 0.05 -10.18 0.30
CA ALA A 81 0.98 -11.30 0.25
C ALA A 81 0.58 -12.28 -0.85
N THR A 82 1.53 -12.59 -1.74
CA THR A 82 2.19 -13.90 -1.74
C THR A 82 3.70 -13.65 -1.84
N SER A 83 4.47 -14.23 -0.92
CA SER A 83 5.90 -14.47 -1.14
C SER A 83 6.32 -15.60 -0.22
N ILE A 84 6.97 -16.59 -0.82
CA ILE A 84 7.77 -17.58 -0.11
C ILE A 84 8.94 -16.82 0.50
N ALA A 85 8.76 -16.34 1.73
CA ALA A 85 9.87 -15.89 2.55
C ALA A 85 10.84 -17.08 2.69
N ARG A 86 11.94 -17.04 1.94
CA ARG A 86 13.17 -17.77 2.26
C ARG A 86 13.50 -17.42 3.71
N MET A 87 13.45 -18.44 4.56
CA MET A 87 13.89 -18.46 5.95
C MET A 87 13.76 -17.12 6.71
N GLY A 88 12.58 -16.91 7.30
CA GLY A 88 12.48 -16.23 8.57
C GLY A 88 12.36 -14.69 8.56
N PHE A 89 11.35 -14.12 7.88
CA PHE A 89 10.84 -12.73 8.10
C PHE A 89 9.35 -12.63 8.58
N SER A 90 9.07 -11.94 9.71
CA SER A 90 7.77 -11.84 10.43
C SER A 90 7.41 -10.41 10.27
N ILE A 91 6.16 -10.25 9.96
CA ILE A 91 5.40 -9.03 9.97
C ILE A 91 5.55 -8.23 11.28
N ARG A 92 5.98 -8.85 12.38
CA ARG A 92 6.15 -8.23 13.71
C ARG A 92 7.47 -7.45 13.91
N ALA A 93 8.11 -7.04 12.83
CA ALA A 93 9.33 -6.27 12.85
C ALA A 93 9.15 -4.78 12.58
N VAL A 94 7.93 -4.35 12.23
CA VAL A 94 7.59 -2.95 12.42
C VAL A 94 7.10 -2.87 13.86
N GLU A 95 8.05 -2.88 14.79
CA GLU A 95 7.82 -2.42 16.17
C GLU A 95 7.24 -1.01 16.13
N GLU A 96 6.66 -0.53 17.24
CA GLU A 96 6.11 0.83 17.37
C GLU A 96 7.08 1.89 16.84
N THR A 97 7.06 2.11 15.53
CA THR A 97 7.97 3.04 14.87
C THR A 97 7.26 4.37 14.98
N SER A 98 7.39 4.97 16.16
CA SER A 98 6.94 6.33 16.41
C SER A 98 7.82 7.26 15.60
N SER A 99 7.39 7.49 14.37
CA SER A 99 7.97 8.53 13.56
C SER A 99 7.24 9.83 13.80
N PHE A 100 7.99 10.89 14.03
CA PHE A 100 7.48 12.24 14.21
C PHE A 100 7.71 13.00 12.91
N ASP A 101 6.64 13.47 12.29
CA ASP A 101 6.78 14.47 11.23
C ASP A 101 7.06 15.85 11.85
N GLU A 102 7.65 16.76 11.07
CA GLU A 102 7.84 18.18 11.41
C GLU A 102 6.50 18.86 11.75
N ASN A 103 5.38 18.28 11.29
CA ASN A 103 4.01 18.67 11.56
C ASN A 103 3.40 18.12 12.86
N GLY A 104 4.16 17.35 13.66
CA GLY A 104 3.70 16.79 14.94
C GLY A 104 2.74 15.60 14.81
N LEU A 105 2.77 14.90 13.67
CA LEU A 105 2.07 13.63 13.49
C LEU A 105 2.94 12.49 14.03
N LYS A 106 2.33 11.58 14.78
CA LYS A 106 2.97 10.37 15.29
C LYS A 106 2.31 9.14 14.70
N PHE A 107 3.11 8.28 14.10
CA PHE A 107 2.65 7.03 13.48
C PHE A 107 3.04 5.83 14.32
N SER A 108 2.22 4.78 14.36
CA SER A 108 2.67 3.47 14.85
C SER A 108 1.87 2.36 14.17
N ILE A 109 2.56 1.32 13.72
CA ILE A 109 1.92 0.13 13.15
C ILE A 109 2.17 -1.04 14.09
N GLY A 110 1.14 -1.85 14.36
CA GLY A 110 1.26 -2.95 15.30
C GLY A 110 -0.08 -3.50 15.78
N ASP A 111 -0.06 -4.11 16.97
CA ASP A 111 -1.23 -4.72 17.59
C ASP A 111 -2.33 -3.67 17.85
N PRO A 112 -3.62 -4.03 17.67
CA PRO A 112 -4.72 -3.10 17.86
C PRO A 112 -4.77 -2.57 19.30
N SER A 113 -5.24 -1.33 19.46
CA SER A 113 -5.60 -0.80 20.77
C SER A 113 -6.80 -1.56 21.36
N LEU A 114 -7.00 -1.45 22.68
CA LEU A 114 -8.12 -2.14 23.33
C LEU A 114 -9.45 -1.53 22.91
N GLU A 115 -9.51 -0.22 22.73
CA GLU A 115 -10.68 0.53 22.28
C GLU A 115 -11.07 0.20 20.82
N PHE A 116 -10.09 0.06 19.92
CA PHE A 116 -10.32 -0.42 18.56
C PHE A 116 -10.79 -1.88 18.58
N SER A 117 -10.15 -2.72 19.41
CA SER A 117 -10.51 -4.13 19.58
C SER A 117 -11.95 -4.30 20.06
N LEU A 118 -12.40 -3.51 21.04
CA LEU A 118 -13.79 -3.54 21.52
C LEU A 118 -14.78 -3.17 20.41
N SER A 119 -14.45 -2.15 19.62
CA SER A 119 -15.27 -1.72 18.49
C SER A 119 -15.42 -2.82 17.43
N VAL A 120 -14.31 -3.49 17.08
CA VAL A 120 -14.30 -4.62 16.15
C VAL A 120 -15.05 -5.83 16.70
N LEU A 121 -14.84 -6.19 17.97
CA LEU A 121 -15.50 -7.33 18.60
C LEU A 121 -17.01 -7.12 18.68
N ARG A 122 -17.46 -5.88 18.92
CA ARG A 122 -18.87 -5.52 18.88
C ARG A 122 -19.47 -5.71 17.48
N GLU A 123 -18.83 -5.18 16.44
CA GLU A 123 -19.28 -5.35 15.05
C GLU A 123 -19.38 -6.84 14.67
N ILE A 124 -18.41 -7.65 15.09
CA ILE A 124 -18.44 -9.11 14.91
C ILE A 124 -19.63 -9.72 15.68
N LYS A 125 -19.84 -9.31 16.95
CA LYS A 125 -20.96 -9.72 17.81
C LYS A 125 -22.31 -9.22 17.32
N GLU A 126 -22.40 -8.24 16.44
CA GLU A 126 -23.65 -7.79 15.82
C GLU A 126 -23.85 -8.45 14.44
N GLY A 127 -22.76 -8.79 13.73
CA GLY A 127 -22.78 -9.42 12.41
C GLY A 127 -23.31 -10.86 12.35
N ASN A 128 -23.39 -11.45 11.15
CA ASN A 128 -24.00 -12.78 10.93
C ASN A 128 -23.31 -13.92 11.73
N GLN A 129 -24.10 -14.87 12.24
CA GLN A 129 -23.66 -16.07 12.96
C GLN A 129 -22.55 -16.86 12.26
N ALA A 130 -22.57 -16.96 10.92
CA ALA A 130 -21.51 -17.62 10.16
C ALA A 130 -20.18 -16.86 10.23
N ARG A 131 -20.22 -15.51 10.20
CA ARG A 131 -19.03 -14.66 10.35
C ARG A 131 -18.43 -14.80 11.75
N ARG A 132 -19.28 -14.81 12.78
CA ARG A 132 -18.88 -15.07 14.17
C ARG A 132 -18.23 -16.43 14.34
N ALA A 133 -18.83 -17.48 13.79
CA ALA A 133 -18.30 -18.84 13.91
C ALA A 133 -16.90 -18.97 13.27
N ASN A 134 -16.69 -18.36 12.10
CA ASN A 134 -15.39 -18.35 11.43
C ASN A 134 -14.34 -17.58 12.22
N PHE A 135 -14.66 -16.38 12.72
CA PHE A 135 -13.77 -15.57 13.56
C PHE A 135 -13.40 -16.27 14.88
N LEU A 136 -14.38 -16.92 15.53
CA LEU A 136 -14.14 -17.68 16.75
C LEU A 136 -13.24 -18.90 16.49
N ARG A 137 -13.33 -19.54 15.32
CA ARG A 137 -12.45 -20.65 14.95
C ARG A 137 -10.99 -20.21 14.78
N THR A 138 -10.75 -19.02 14.22
CA THR A 138 -9.40 -18.45 14.08
C THR A 138 -8.84 -17.90 15.40
N SER A 139 -9.70 -17.40 16.29
CA SER A 139 -9.29 -16.72 17.53
C SER A 139 -9.18 -17.65 18.76
N ARG A 140 -9.81 -18.83 18.76
CA ARG A 140 -9.92 -19.72 19.95
C ARG A 140 -8.78 -20.72 20.16
N ASN A 141 -7.77 -20.79 19.29
CA ASN A 141 -6.65 -21.69 19.52
C ASN A 141 -5.69 -21.12 20.57
N ARG A 142 -5.98 -21.39 21.85
CA ARG A 142 -5.14 -21.01 23.01
C ARG A 142 -3.70 -21.56 22.97
N ARG A 143 -3.44 -22.64 22.23
CA ARG A 143 -2.07 -23.12 21.95
C ARG A 143 -1.27 -22.12 21.11
N ASP A 144 -1.95 -21.26 20.34
CA ASP A 144 -1.32 -20.28 19.49
C ASP A 144 -1.02 -18.96 20.23
N LEU A 145 -1.62 -18.68 21.39
CA LEU A 145 -1.32 -17.48 22.19
C LEU A 145 0.15 -17.41 22.62
N GLN A 146 0.74 -18.52 23.07
CA GLN A 146 2.19 -18.60 23.34
C GLN A 146 3.05 -18.50 22.07
N ILE A 147 2.48 -18.89 20.92
CA ILE A 147 3.09 -18.72 19.60
C ILE A 147 2.99 -17.23 19.15
N TYR A 148 2.03 -16.47 19.69
CA TYR A 148 1.77 -15.08 19.34
C TYR A 148 2.29 -14.06 20.36
N LEU A 149 3.02 -14.46 21.39
CA LEU A 149 3.70 -13.52 22.27
C LEU A 149 5.18 -13.46 21.86
N SER A 150 5.63 -12.33 21.32
CA SER A 150 7.06 -12.10 21.15
C SER A 150 7.71 -12.03 22.53
N PRO A 151 9.00 -12.40 22.67
CA PRO A 151 9.74 -12.20 23.91
C PRO A 151 9.63 -10.77 24.46
N ASP A 152 9.56 -9.77 23.57
CA ASP A 152 9.48 -8.37 23.96
C ASP A 152 8.07 -7.96 24.43
N ASN A 153 7.00 -8.47 23.81
CA ASN A 153 5.64 -8.29 24.34
C ASN A 153 5.51 -8.92 25.73
N VAL A 154 6.12 -10.09 25.96
CA VAL A 154 6.15 -10.73 27.29
C VAL A 154 6.87 -9.83 28.29
N LYS A 155 8.03 -9.26 27.94
CA LYS A 155 8.76 -8.33 28.82
C LYS A 155 7.93 -7.09 29.16
N GLU A 156 7.26 -6.49 28.18
CA GLU A 156 6.40 -5.32 28.40
C GLU A 156 5.21 -5.67 29.32
N MET A 157 4.59 -6.84 29.11
CA MET A 157 3.44 -7.28 29.91
C MET A 157 3.83 -7.68 31.34
N ILE A 158 5.07 -8.05 31.61
CA ILE A 158 5.55 -8.39 32.96
C ILE A 158 5.82 -7.13 33.80
N LYS A 159 5.93 -5.95 33.18
CA LYS A 159 6.20 -4.70 33.93
C LYS A 159 5.04 -4.39 34.90
N PRO A 160 5.34 -3.95 36.13
CA PRO A 160 4.30 -3.51 37.07
C PRO A 160 3.43 -2.40 36.47
N GLY A 161 2.12 -2.57 36.49
CA GLY A 161 1.16 -1.60 35.94
C GLY A 161 1.00 -1.64 34.41
N ALA A 162 1.54 -2.64 33.72
CA ALA A 162 1.34 -2.80 32.29
C ALA A 162 -0.15 -3.01 31.93
N PRO A 163 -0.62 -2.46 30.80
CA PRO A 163 -1.99 -2.66 30.31
C PRO A 163 -2.15 -4.10 29.75
N LEU A 164 -2.47 -5.03 30.65
CA LEU A 164 -2.54 -6.46 30.36
C LEU A 164 -3.71 -6.80 29.42
N ALA A 165 -4.85 -6.13 29.56
CA ALA A 165 -6.01 -6.40 28.70
C ALA A 165 -5.71 -6.00 27.25
N ARG A 166 -5.07 -4.84 27.01
CA ARG A 166 -4.56 -4.42 25.70
C ARG A 166 -3.59 -5.44 25.14
N GLY A 167 -2.56 -5.82 25.91
CA GLY A 167 -1.52 -6.75 25.44
C GLY A 167 -2.09 -8.12 25.06
N ILE A 168 -2.99 -8.67 25.88
CA ILE A 168 -3.61 -9.97 25.63
C ILE A 168 -4.57 -9.89 24.44
N VAL A 169 -5.50 -8.94 24.45
CA VAL A 169 -6.52 -8.84 23.40
C VAL A 169 -5.87 -8.54 22.04
N GLY A 170 -4.88 -7.65 22.01
CA GLY A 170 -4.08 -7.38 20.81
C GLY A 170 -3.35 -8.61 20.29
N ALA A 171 -2.75 -9.42 21.16
CA ALA A 171 -2.05 -10.64 20.75
C ALA A 171 -2.99 -11.77 20.27
N ILE A 172 -4.22 -11.84 20.80
CA ILE A 172 -5.23 -12.80 20.36
C ILE A 172 -5.85 -12.37 19.04
N LEU A 173 -6.06 -11.07 18.86
CA LEU A 173 -6.67 -10.55 17.67
C LEU A 173 -5.71 -10.67 16.49
N PRO A 174 -6.13 -11.34 15.42
CA PRO A 174 -5.28 -11.61 14.28
C PRO A 174 -5.15 -10.37 13.35
N ILE A 175 -4.99 -9.18 13.91
CA ILE A 175 -5.16 -7.86 13.27
C ILE A 175 -3.87 -7.07 13.40
N ILE A 176 -3.55 -6.27 12.38
CA ILE A 176 -2.53 -5.24 12.46
C ILE A 176 -3.23 -3.92 12.17
N THR A 177 -2.86 -2.90 12.91
CA THR A 177 -3.43 -1.57 12.80
C THR A 177 -2.33 -0.55 12.54
N LEU A 178 -2.65 0.49 11.78
CA LEU A 178 -1.90 1.73 11.73
C LEU A 178 -2.62 2.76 12.61
N LYS A 179 -1.89 3.31 13.57
CA LYS A 179 -2.32 4.38 14.47
C LYS A 179 -1.63 5.67 14.07
N ILE A 180 -2.41 6.75 14.04
CA ILE A 180 -1.95 8.10 13.75
C ILE A 180 -2.46 9.02 14.86
N GLU A 181 -1.55 9.72 15.52
CA GLU A 181 -1.87 10.75 16.51
C GLU A 181 -1.49 12.14 15.96
N SER A 182 -2.35 13.13 16.17
CA SER A 182 -2.16 14.51 15.73
C SER A 182 -2.46 15.48 16.87
N ALA A 183 -1.74 16.60 16.90
CA ALA A 183 -2.00 17.69 17.85
C ALA A 183 -3.34 18.41 17.60
N LYS A 184 -3.87 18.35 16.37
CA LYS A 184 -5.12 19.04 15.98
C LYS A 184 -6.12 18.05 15.37
N PRO A 185 -7.43 18.31 15.45
CA PRO A 185 -8.41 17.48 14.77
C PRO A 185 -8.22 17.49 13.25
N ARG A 186 -8.28 16.32 12.62
CA ARG A 186 -8.06 16.13 11.17
C ARG A 186 -9.13 15.23 10.55
N SER A 187 -9.32 15.36 9.23
CA SER A 187 -10.25 14.54 8.44
C SER A 187 -9.56 13.72 7.34
N ASP A 188 -8.30 14.01 7.05
CA ASP A 188 -7.47 13.44 5.98
C ASP A 188 -6.66 12.21 6.44
N PHE A 189 -6.98 11.62 7.60
CA PHE A 189 -6.22 10.50 8.17
C PHE A 189 -6.08 9.29 7.24
N ARG A 190 -7.07 9.02 6.40
CA ARG A 190 -7.02 7.92 5.45
C ARG A 190 -5.97 8.17 4.36
N GLU A 191 -5.91 9.39 3.83
CA GLU A 191 -4.92 9.80 2.81
C GLU A 191 -3.50 9.77 3.40
N ILE A 192 -3.35 10.23 4.64
CA ILE A 192 -2.09 10.15 5.39
C ILE A 192 -1.70 8.68 5.66
N SER A 193 -2.67 7.81 5.94
CA SER A 193 -2.43 6.37 6.15
C SER A 193 -1.87 5.70 4.89
N GLU A 194 -2.48 5.96 3.73
CA GLU A 194 -2.00 5.42 2.45
C GLU A 194 -0.60 5.93 2.12
N ALA A 195 -0.30 7.21 2.39
CA ALA A 195 1.02 7.78 2.22
C ALA A 195 2.09 7.10 3.11
N PHE A 196 1.76 6.83 4.37
CA PHE A 196 2.63 6.08 5.28
C PHE A 196 2.90 4.66 4.75
N LEU A 197 1.87 3.99 4.25
CA LEU A 197 2.00 2.65 3.68
C LEU A 197 2.83 2.63 2.38
N PHE A 198 2.75 3.68 1.56
CA PHE A 198 3.65 3.86 0.41
C PHE A 198 5.10 4.01 0.88
N GLN A 199 5.36 4.88 1.87
CA GLN A 199 6.71 5.10 2.41
C GLN A 199 7.31 3.80 3.00
N LEU A 200 6.48 3.00 3.67
CA LEU A 200 6.86 1.69 4.20
C LEU A 200 7.20 0.71 3.07
N ALA A 201 6.41 0.68 2.00
CA ALA A 201 6.68 -0.16 0.83
C ALA A 201 7.94 0.30 0.07
N TYR A 202 8.13 1.61 -0.08
CA TYR A 202 9.27 2.21 -0.77
C TYR A 202 10.59 1.92 -0.06
N ASN A 203 10.65 2.13 1.26
CA ASN A 203 11.90 1.98 2.01
C ASN A 203 12.22 0.53 2.42
N PHE A 204 11.20 -0.29 2.67
CA PHE A 204 11.39 -1.63 3.27
C PHE A 204 10.89 -2.79 2.40
N ASP A 205 10.34 -2.51 1.22
CA ASP A 205 9.75 -3.53 0.33
C ASP A 205 8.63 -4.35 1.03
N VAL A 206 7.96 -3.74 2.01
CA VAL A 206 6.83 -4.35 2.74
C VAL A 206 5.52 -3.68 2.34
N SER A 207 4.67 -4.42 1.65
CA SER A 207 3.37 -3.93 1.17
C SER A 207 2.22 -4.26 2.12
N TYR A 208 1.57 -3.21 2.62
CA TYR A 208 0.26 -3.27 3.29
C TYR A 208 -0.71 -2.36 2.57
N ARG A 209 -2.00 -2.61 2.73
CA ARG A 209 -3.08 -1.70 2.35
C ARG A 209 -4.02 -1.45 3.49
N VAL A 210 -4.70 -0.30 3.47
CA VAL A 210 -5.83 -0.02 4.36
C VAL A 210 -6.95 -1.02 4.08
N ALA A 211 -7.55 -1.58 5.12
CA ALA A 211 -8.71 -2.45 4.98
C ALA A 211 -9.98 -1.63 4.79
N ASP A 212 -10.79 -1.99 3.80
CA ASP A 212 -12.10 -1.35 3.58
C ASP A 212 -13.15 -1.83 4.59
N ASN A 213 -13.03 -3.08 5.04
CA ASN A 213 -13.99 -3.72 5.93
C ASN A 213 -13.32 -4.84 6.75
N LEU A 214 -14.09 -5.40 7.69
CA LEU A 214 -13.66 -6.50 8.56
C LEU A 214 -13.68 -7.89 7.88
N GLU A 215 -14.02 -8.02 6.59
CA GLU A 215 -14.15 -9.34 5.93
C GLU A 215 -12.81 -10.09 5.88
N HIS A 216 -11.69 -9.35 5.93
CA HIS A 216 -10.35 -9.91 6.06
C HIS A 216 -10.14 -10.74 7.33
N LEU A 217 -10.95 -10.54 8.37
CA LEU A 217 -10.90 -11.31 9.62
C LEU A 217 -11.61 -12.67 9.51
N VAL A 218 -12.50 -12.81 8.53
CA VAL A 218 -13.46 -13.92 8.41
C VAL A 218 -13.15 -14.84 7.22
N SER A 219 -12.40 -14.35 6.23
CA SER A 219 -11.99 -15.13 5.05
C SER A 219 -11.03 -16.26 5.45
N SER A 220 -11.54 -17.48 5.53
CA SER A 220 -10.77 -18.71 5.68
C SER A 220 -9.92 -18.96 4.44
N GLY A 221 -8.63 -18.62 4.48
CA GLY A 221 -7.74 -18.98 3.37
C GLY A 221 -6.31 -18.43 3.37
N ARG A 222 -5.94 -17.45 4.21
CA ARG A 222 -4.58 -16.90 4.16
C ARG A 222 -3.68 -17.54 5.23
N VAL A 223 -2.81 -18.42 4.77
CA VAL A 223 -1.67 -18.96 5.54
C VAL A 223 -0.80 -17.79 6.00
N ARG A 224 -0.73 -17.58 7.32
CA ARG A 224 0.11 -16.58 7.96
C ARG A 224 1.54 -17.11 8.00
N ARG A 225 2.45 -16.50 7.25
CA ARG A 225 3.90 -16.80 7.35
C ARG A 225 4.59 -15.82 8.30
N ARG A 226 5.59 -16.35 9.01
CA ARG A 226 6.29 -15.81 10.18
C ARG A 226 7.77 -15.54 9.85
N GLY A 227 8.42 -14.74 10.70
CA GLY A 227 9.89 -14.59 10.81
C GLY A 227 10.48 -13.35 11.55
N ARG A 228 11.49 -12.64 11.04
CA ARG A 228 12.32 -11.57 11.65
C ARG A 228 12.33 -10.22 10.90
N ALA A 229 13.26 -9.33 11.31
CA ALA A 229 13.27 -7.87 11.23
C ALA A 229 14.40 -7.25 10.39
N ALA A 230 14.20 -5.98 9.97
CA ALA A 230 15.23 -5.07 9.47
C ALA A 230 15.31 -3.85 10.42
N ASP A 231 16.46 -3.66 11.05
CA ASP A 231 16.79 -2.55 11.94
C ASP A 231 17.02 -1.25 11.15
N ALA A 232 15.96 -0.64 10.63
CA ALA A 232 16.04 0.73 10.13
C ALA A 232 14.83 1.55 10.63
N ALA A 233 15.14 2.67 11.28
CA ALA A 233 14.14 3.63 11.72
C ALA A 233 13.41 4.18 10.48
N MET A 234 12.07 4.13 10.49
CA MET A 234 11.26 4.68 9.42
C MET A 234 10.91 6.14 9.70
N ASP A 235 11.13 6.99 8.71
CA ASP A 235 10.69 8.38 8.74
C ASP A 235 9.21 8.50 8.38
N ALA A 236 8.53 9.46 9.01
CA ALA A 236 7.14 9.78 8.77
C ALA A 236 6.98 10.27 7.33
N PRO A 237 5.86 9.93 6.65
CA PRO A 237 5.59 10.48 5.33
C PRO A 237 5.51 12.01 5.45
N ARG A 238 6.17 12.69 4.52
CA ARG A 238 6.12 14.17 4.39
C ARG A 238 5.17 14.63 3.29
N MET A 239 4.66 13.69 2.49
CA MET A 239 3.79 13.94 1.35
C MET A 239 2.63 12.95 1.34
N THR A 240 1.49 13.37 0.80
CA THR A 240 0.36 12.53 0.41
C THR A 240 0.42 12.21 -1.08
N TYR A 241 -0.15 11.06 -1.46
CA TYR A 241 -0.18 10.58 -2.84
C TYR A 241 -1.60 10.15 -3.23
N LYS A 242 -1.85 9.99 -4.53
CA LYS A 242 -3.14 9.47 -5.01
C LYS A 242 -3.29 7.99 -4.63
N SER A 243 -4.37 7.66 -3.92
CA SER A 243 -4.76 6.31 -3.50
C SER A 243 -4.62 5.26 -4.61
N ASP A 244 -5.15 5.55 -5.80
CA ASP A 244 -5.10 4.66 -6.98
C ASP A 244 -3.65 4.25 -7.35
N LEU A 245 -2.72 5.21 -7.37
CA LEU A 245 -1.32 4.96 -7.68
C LEU A 245 -0.64 4.15 -6.58
N VAL A 246 -0.93 4.47 -5.32
CA VAL A 246 -0.42 3.75 -4.16
C VAL A 246 -0.87 2.29 -4.18
N HIS A 247 -2.13 2.03 -4.51
CA HIS A 247 -2.67 0.67 -4.60
C HIS A 247 -2.03 -0.14 -5.72
N HIS A 248 -1.84 0.44 -6.91
CA HIS A 248 -1.12 -0.22 -8.00
C HIS A 248 0.34 -0.51 -7.63
N TYR A 249 1.03 0.43 -6.98
CA TYR A 249 2.39 0.21 -6.49
C TYR A 249 2.46 -0.91 -5.44
N GLN A 250 1.56 -0.88 -4.46
CA GLN A 250 1.47 -1.90 -3.42
C GLN A 250 1.17 -3.29 -3.98
N LEU A 251 0.30 -3.38 -5.00
CA LEU A 251 0.02 -4.61 -5.71
C LEU A 251 1.29 -5.14 -6.39
N ALA A 252 2.02 -4.27 -7.08
CA ALA A 252 3.28 -4.60 -7.75
C ALA A 252 4.31 -5.16 -6.75
N VAL A 253 4.60 -4.44 -5.67
CA VAL A 253 5.55 -4.87 -4.62
C VAL A 253 5.14 -6.21 -4.00
N SER A 254 3.83 -6.46 -3.86
CA SER A 254 3.33 -7.69 -3.25
C SER A 254 3.26 -8.91 -4.19
N ALA A 255 3.45 -8.70 -5.48
CA ALA A 255 3.27 -9.74 -6.49
C ALA A 255 4.51 -10.62 -6.62
N ASP A 256 4.32 -11.95 -6.68
CA ASP A 256 5.41 -12.90 -6.96
C ASP A 256 5.75 -13.01 -8.46
N SER A 257 4.77 -12.76 -9.33
CA SER A 257 4.94 -12.91 -10.79
C SER A 257 5.53 -11.63 -11.38
N PRO A 258 6.66 -11.72 -12.12
CA PRO A 258 7.23 -10.56 -12.82
C PRO A 258 6.25 -9.90 -13.79
N MET A 259 5.34 -10.67 -14.39
CA MET A 259 4.28 -10.14 -15.25
C MET A 259 3.31 -9.24 -14.48
N LEU A 260 2.85 -9.69 -13.30
CA LEU A 260 1.95 -8.89 -12.49
C LEU A 260 2.65 -7.65 -11.92
N GLN A 261 3.92 -7.78 -11.51
CA GLN A 261 4.75 -6.65 -11.10
C GLN A 261 4.81 -5.59 -12.21
N TYR A 262 5.23 -6.03 -13.41
CA TYR A 262 5.41 -5.15 -14.56
C TYR A 262 4.12 -4.42 -14.94
N LEU A 263 3.00 -5.16 -15.09
CA LEU A 263 1.71 -4.55 -15.44
C LEU A 263 1.18 -3.60 -14.36
N SER A 264 1.40 -3.94 -13.08
CA SER A 264 0.96 -3.08 -11.98
C SER A 264 1.74 -1.76 -11.95
N TYR A 265 3.06 -1.79 -12.20
CA TYR A 265 3.84 -0.55 -12.36
C TYR A 265 3.45 0.23 -13.63
N TYR A 266 3.10 -0.47 -14.71
CA TYR A 266 2.66 0.16 -15.96
C TYR A 266 1.39 1.00 -15.77
N HIS A 267 0.43 0.49 -15.01
CA HIS A 267 -0.83 1.18 -14.73
C HIS A 267 -0.64 2.54 -14.03
N ILE A 268 0.45 2.71 -13.27
CA ILE A 268 0.81 4.00 -12.66
C ILE A 268 1.12 5.04 -13.74
N ALA A 269 1.84 4.67 -14.80
CA ALA A 269 2.09 5.55 -15.94
C ALA A 269 0.81 5.78 -16.76
N GLU A 270 0.03 4.73 -17.00
CA GLU A 270 -1.21 4.75 -17.77
C GLU A 270 -2.26 5.71 -17.20
N HIS A 271 -2.34 5.82 -15.86
CA HIS A 271 -3.21 6.78 -15.16
C HIS A 271 -3.05 8.22 -15.68
N PHE A 272 -1.88 8.58 -16.21
CA PHE A 272 -1.59 9.93 -16.69
C PHE A 272 -1.70 10.11 -18.20
N PHE A 273 -1.90 9.05 -19.00
CA PHE A 273 -1.82 9.10 -20.47
C PHE A 273 -2.77 10.13 -21.08
N GLU A 274 -4.05 10.10 -20.69
CA GLU A 274 -5.03 11.05 -21.20
C GLU A 274 -4.67 12.49 -20.82
N ARG A 275 -4.27 12.71 -19.56
CA ARG A 275 -3.93 14.04 -19.06
C ARG A 275 -2.70 14.62 -19.80
N VAL A 276 -1.60 13.88 -19.89
CA VAL A 276 -0.38 14.40 -20.53
C VAL A 276 -0.57 14.60 -22.03
N PHE A 277 -1.35 13.74 -22.68
CA PHE A 277 -1.65 13.90 -24.10
C PHE A 277 -2.50 15.16 -24.36
N ASN A 278 -3.50 15.40 -23.51
CA ASN A 278 -4.31 16.62 -23.59
C ASN A 278 -3.48 17.88 -23.28
N ASP A 279 -2.59 17.83 -22.29
CA ASP A 279 -1.67 18.93 -21.96
C ASP A 279 -0.77 19.28 -23.17
N ASP A 280 -0.13 18.27 -23.79
CA ASP A 280 0.70 18.44 -24.99
C ASP A 280 -0.12 18.99 -26.17
N PHE A 281 -1.34 18.49 -26.37
CA PHE A 281 -2.21 18.96 -27.43
C PHE A 281 -2.63 20.43 -27.25
N VAL A 282 -2.99 20.84 -26.02
CA VAL A 282 -3.30 22.24 -25.69
C VAL A 282 -2.09 23.13 -25.94
N GLU A 283 -0.89 22.68 -25.57
CA GLU A 283 0.34 23.43 -25.78
C GLU A 283 0.69 23.57 -27.26
N GLN A 284 0.48 22.54 -28.09
CA GLN A 284 0.61 22.64 -29.54
C GLN A 284 -0.34 23.67 -30.16
N VAL A 285 -1.61 23.69 -29.72
CA VAL A 285 -2.59 24.69 -30.15
C VAL A 285 -2.17 26.09 -29.71
N ARG A 286 -1.73 26.23 -28.45
CA ARG A 286 -1.25 27.52 -27.90
C ARG A 286 -0.05 28.04 -28.71
N ARG A 287 0.96 27.22 -28.98
CA ARG A 287 2.14 27.58 -29.78
C ARG A 287 1.74 28.02 -31.20
N LYS A 288 0.79 27.32 -31.82
CA LYS A 288 0.31 27.67 -33.16
C LYS A 288 -0.42 29.02 -33.22
N ILE A 289 -1.14 29.37 -32.15
CA ILE A 289 -1.83 30.67 -32.04
C ILE A 289 -0.86 31.79 -31.65
N ALA A 290 0.14 31.48 -30.81
CA ALA A 290 1.15 32.43 -30.34
C ALA A 290 2.24 32.75 -31.37
N ASP A 291 2.33 31.97 -32.46
CA ASP A 291 3.27 32.21 -33.55
C ASP A 291 3.09 33.65 -34.09
N PRO A 292 4.16 34.48 -34.17
CA PRO A 292 4.05 35.85 -34.69
C PRO A 292 3.52 35.92 -36.12
N ALA A 293 3.70 34.85 -36.90
CA ALA A 293 3.16 34.72 -38.24
C ALA A 293 1.69 34.32 -38.25
N PHE A 294 1.03 34.06 -37.12
CA PHE A 294 -0.40 33.74 -37.02
C PHE A 294 -1.25 35.02 -36.99
N SER A 295 -2.38 35.04 -37.71
CA SER A 295 -3.31 36.16 -37.68
C SER A 295 -4.76 35.70 -37.44
N LEU A 296 -5.36 36.21 -36.35
CA LEU A 296 -6.79 36.03 -36.05
C LEU A 296 -7.72 36.60 -37.13
N LYS A 297 -7.24 37.47 -38.01
CA LYS A 297 -8.03 38.03 -39.11
C LYS A 297 -7.99 37.16 -40.37
N ARG A 298 -6.99 36.30 -40.52
CA ARG A 298 -6.84 35.44 -41.71
C ARG A 298 -7.57 34.13 -41.49
N ALA A 299 -8.67 33.93 -42.22
CA ALA A 299 -9.47 32.69 -42.15
C ALA A 299 -8.63 31.41 -42.38
N LYS A 300 -7.59 31.48 -43.22
CA LYS A 300 -6.65 30.35 -43.46
C LYS A 300 -5.95 29.87 -42.19
N ASP A 301 -5.56 30.79 -41.32
CA ASP A 301 -4.82 30.47 -40.10
C ASP A 301 -5.75 29.81 -39.07
N ILE A 302 -6.96 30.36 -38.92
CA ILE A 302 -8.03 29.77 -38.09
C ILE A 302 -8.38 28.36 -38.60
N GLN A 303 -8.56 28.19 -39.91
CA GLN A 303 -8.77 26.88 -40.53
C GLN A 303 -7.59 25.92 -40.26
N GLY A 304 -6.36 26.43 -40.20
CA GLY A 304 -5.19 25.65 -39.83
C GLY A 304 -5.25 25.10 -38.41
N VAL A 305 -5.79 25.86 -37.46
CA VAL A 305 -6.03 25.40 -36.07
C VAL A 305 -7.18 24.41 -36.03
N ILE A 306 -8.30 24.69 -36.70
CA ILE A 306 -9.44 23.76 -36.79
C ILE A 306 -9.01 22.42 -37.40
N LYS A 307 -8.20 22.45 -38.46
CA LYS A 307 -7.64 21.24 -39.08
C LYS A 307 -6.82 20.42 -38.08
N LEU A 308 -5.94 21.06 -37.32
CA LEU A 308 -5.15 20.40 -36.27
C LEU A 308 -6.05 19.71 -35.24
N ILE A 309 -7.10 20.40 -34.77
CA ILE A 309 -8.07 19.83 -33.83
C ILE A 309 -8.79 18.62 -34.43
N SER A 310 -9.33 18.78 -35.63
CA SER A 310 -10.10 17.72 -36.30
C SER A 310 -9.25 16.51 -36.66
N SER A 311 -7.97 16.69 -37.03
CA SER A 311 -7.10 15.56 -37.37
C SER A 311 -6.70 14.77 -36.13
N THR A 312 -6.41 15.44 -35.01
CA THR A 312 -6.09 14.76 -33.75
C THR A 312 -7.31 14.01 -33.21
N GLN A 313 -8.50 14.63 -33.21
CA GLN A 313 -9.73 13.96 -32.77
C GLN A 313 -10.08 12.75 -33.64
N ARG A 314 -9.86 12.82 -34.96
CA ARG A 314 -10.08 11.70 -35.86
C ARG A 314 -9.15 10.52 -35.55
N LYS A 315 -7.86 10.78 -35.31
CA LYS A 315 -6.89 9.74 -34.94
C LYS A 315 -7.29 9.01 -33.65
N VAL A 316 -7.67 9.76 -32.61
CA VAL A 316 -8.12 9.18 -31.34
C VAL A 316 -9.34 8.27 -31.53
N ARG A 317 -10.28 8.66 -32.40
CA ARG A 317 -11.48 7.86 -32.68
C ARG A 317 -11.18 6.60 -33.50
N ASP A 318 -10.32 6.72 -34.51
CA ASP A 318 -10.03 5.63 -35.45
C ASP A 318 -9.06 4.58 -34.83
N GLU A 319 -8.17 5.00 -33.93
CA GLU A 319 -7.26 4.11 -33.18
C GLU A 319 -7.88 3.55 -31.88
N GLY A 320 -9.11 3.96 -31.54
CA GLY A 320 -9.84 3.49 -30.36
C GLY A 320 -9.30 4.04 -29.03
N GLY A 321 -8.48 5.09 -29.06
CA GLY A 321 -7.87 5.67 -27.87
C GLY A 321 -6.72 6.64 -28.20
N VAL A 322 -6.02 7.07 -27.15
CA VAL A 322 -4.79 7.86 -27.26
C VAL A 322 -3.64 6.95 -27.72
N ASP A 323 -2.74 7.45 -28.59
CA ASP A 323 -1.49 6.76 -28.95
C ASP A 323 -0.68 6.48 -27.68
N GLU A 324 -0.75 5.24 -27.22
CA GLU A 324 -0.24 4.78 -25.93
C GLU A 324 1.28 4.96 -25.82
N GLN A 325 2.01 4.64 -26.89
CA GLN A 325 3.47 4.78 -26.90
C GLN A 325 3.86 6.26 -26.83
N ARG A 326 3.15 7.13 -27.55
CA ARG A 326 3.39 8.57 -27.47
C ARG A 326 3.03 9.12 -26.09
N ALA A 327 1.91 8.71 -25.51
CA ALA A 327 1.52 9.14 -24.18
C ALA A 327 2.53 8.71 -23.12
N LEU A 328 3.05 7.49 -23.21
CA LEU A 328 4.12 7.01 -22.34
C LEU A 328 5.39 7.85 -22.47
N ASN A 329 5.79 8.24 -23.70
CA ASN A 329 6.92 9.14 -23.88
C ASN A 329 6.70 10.48 -23.17
N LEU A 330 5.52 11.09 -23.34
CA LEU A 330 5.16 12.34 -22.66
C LEU A 330 5.17 12.21 -21.12
N VAL A 331 4.75 11.05 -20.58
CA VAL A 331 4.84 10.76 -19.13
C VAL A 331 6.31 10.73 -18.68
N LEU A 332 7.18 10.01 -19.40
CA LEU A 332 8.61 9.93 -19.06
C LEU A 332 9.31 11.29 -19.21
N GLU A 333 8.96 12.07 -20.24
CA GLU A 333 9.44 13.44 -20.42
C GLU A 333 9.10 14.31 -19.23
N LYS A 334 7.87 14.20 -18.73
CA LYS A 334 7.34 15.07 -17.67
C LYS A 334 7.80 14.70 -16.26
N TYR A 335 7.91 13.40 -15.94
CA TYR A 335 8.07 12.96 -14.55
C TYR A 335 9.36 12.18 -14.25
N VAL A 336 10.11 11.73 -15.26
CA VAL A 336 11.28 10.87 -15.04
C VAL A 336 12.58 11.65 -15.23
N ASP A 337 13.33 11.80 -14.14
CA ASP A 337 14.73 12.26 -14.13
C ASP A 337 15.68 11.12 -14.55
N LEU A 338 16.38 11.28 -15.68
CA LEU A 338 17.24 10.26 -16.27
C LEU A 338 18.52 9.98 -15.45
N PRO A 339 19.32 10.99 -15.06
CA PRO A 339 20.45 10.80 -14.14
C PRO A 339 20.08 10.03 -12.87
N ARG A 340 18.97 10.38 -12.23
CA ARG A 340 18.49 9.70 -11.03
C ARG A 340 18.10 8.26 -11.33
N LEU A 341 17.31 8.01 -12.39
CA LEU A 341 16.90 6.67 -12.81
C LEU A 341 18.12 5.77 -13.08
N ALA A 342 19.13 6.28 -13.77
CA ALA A 342 20.36 5.53 -14.05
C ALA A 342 21.11 5.17 -12.76
N SER A 343 21.16 6.07 -11.78
CA SER A 343 21.78 5.81 -10.48
C SER A 343 21.04 4.76 -9.65
N GLU A 344 19.71 4.80 -9.63
CA GLU A 344 18.86 3.85 -8.91
C GLU A 344 18.96 2.44 -9.53
N LEU A 345 18.94 2.36 -10.87
CA LEU A 345 19.16 1.11 -11.60
C LEU A 345 20.53 0.50 -11.30
N HIS A 346 21.60 1.30 -11.34
CA HIS A 346 22.95 0.82 -11.05
C HIS A 346 23.12 0.39 -9.58
N ALA A 347 22.49 1.10 -8.64
CA ALA A 347 22.52 0.73 -7.22
C ALA A 347 21.75 -0.57 -6.94
N HIS A 348 20.68 -0.84 -7.70
CA HIS A 348 19.92 -2.08 -7.61
C HIS A 348 20.69 -3.28 -8.17
N ASP A 349 21.23 -3.15 -9.38
CA ASP A 349 22.08 -4.15 -10.03
C ASP A 349 22.96 -3.45 -11.08
N SER A 350 24.28 -3.53 -10.88
CA SER A 350 25.27 -2.85 -11.72
C SER A 350 25.23 -3.29 -13.18
N ASP A 351 24.70 -4.47 -13.47
CA ASP A 351 24.68 -5.03 -14.82
C ASP A 351 23.47 -4.54 -15.65
N LEU A 352 22.48 -3.90 -15.03
CA LEU A 352 21.23 -3.49 -15.71
C LEU A 352 21.44 -2.43 -16.78
N LEU A 353 22.31 -1.45 -16.53
CA LEU A 353 22.60 -0.40 -17.53
C LEU A 353 23.22 -0.99 -18.79
N ASP A 354 24.15 -1.93 -18.61
CA ASP A 354 24.82 -2.63 -19.70
C ASP A 354 23.85 -3.58 -20.44
N TYR A 355 22.94 -4.22 -19.69
CA TYR A 355 21.86 -5.03 -20.24
C TYR A 355 20.93 -4.20 -21.13
N TYR A 356 20.42 -3.06 -20.68
CA TYR A 356 19.52 -2.24 -21.49
C TYR A 356 20.19 -1.68 -22.75
N LYS A 357 21.49 -1.39 -22.66
CA LYS A 357 22.29 -0.88 -23.79
C LYS A 357 22.56 -1.94 -24.86
N LYS A 358 22.71 -3.21 -24.48
CA LYS A 358 23.22 -4.27 -25.38
C LYS A 358 22.18 -5.35 -25.70
N GLN A 359 21.18 -5.54 -24.86
CA GLN A 359 20.29 -6.71 -24.88
C GLN A 359 18.81 -6.33 -24.81
N SER A 360 17.99 -7.25 -25.28
CA SER A 360 16.54 -7.25 -25.17
C SER A 360 16.04 -8.65 -24.78
N PRO A 361 14.89 -8.74 -24.10
CA PRO A 361 14.29 -10.03 -23.79
C PRO A 361 13.83 -10.73 -25.07
N SER A 362 14.05 -12.04 -25.15
CA SER A 362 13.75 -12.88 -26.32
C SER A 362 12.28 -12.89 -26.73
N PHE A 363 11.39 -12.53 -25.80
CA PHE A 363 9.94 -12.50 -26.00
C PHE A 363 9.42 -11.14 -26.50
N SER A 364 10.28 -10.14 -26.70
CA SER A 364 9.91 -8.82 -27.21
C SER A 364 10.89 -8.33 -28.27
N GLU A 365 10.37 -7.62 -29.28
CA GLU A 365 11.19 -6.88 -30.26
C GLU A 365 11.65 -5.52 -29.68
N ASN A 366 12.12 -5.55 -28.43
CA ASN A 366 12.50 -4.35 -27.69
C ASN A 366 13.68 -3.63 -28.35
N VAL A 367 13.65 -2.31 -28.28
CA VAL A 367 14.82 -1.47 -28.58
C VAL A 367 15.82 -1.48 -27.43
N THR A 368 17.11 -1.39 -27.78
CA THR A 368 18.17 -1.11 -26.82
C THR A 368 18.16 0.38 -26.44
N VAL A 369 18.60 0.67 -25.23
CA VAL A 369 18.59 2.02 -24.66
C VAL A 369 19.91 2.29 -23.97
N ASP A 370 20.61 3.33 -24.41
CA ASP A 370 21.81 3.83 -23.73
C ASP A 370 21.41 4.99 -22.80
N LEU A 371 21.21 4.69 -21.50
CA LEU A 371 20.81 5.68 -20.52
C LEU A 371 21.90 6.77 -20.29
N ALA A 372 23.13 6.54 -20.74
CA ALA A 372 24.23 7.49 -20.64
C ALA A 372 24.34 8.46 -21.84
N ASN A 373 23.45 8.36 -22.83
CA ASN A 373 23.47 9.25 -23.99
C ASN A 373 23.08 10.68 -23.58
N GLU A 374 23.84 11.67 -24.06
CA GLU A 374 23.66 13.10 -23.77
C GLU A 374 22.31 13.66 -24.27
N ARG A 375 21.70 13.02 -25.28
CA ARG A 375 20.41 13.45 -25.84
C ARG A 375 19.24 12.83 -25.07
N GLU A 376 18.88 13.45 -23.96
CA GLU A 376 17.82 12.97 -23.06
C GLU A 376 16.50 12.64 -23.77
N SER A 377 16.05 13.46 -24.73
CA SER A 377 14.81 13.21 -25.47
C SER A 377 14.86 11.92 -26.30
N GLU A 378 16.02 11.59 -26.87
CA GLU A 378 16.21 10.34 -27.61
C GLU A 378 16.19 9.14 -26.66
N VAL A 379 16.80 9.28 -25.48
CA VAL A 379 16.78 8.25 -24.42
C VAL A 379 15.36 7.99 -23.94
N LYS A 380 14.59 9.04 -23.61
CA LYS A 380 13.20 8.91 -23.15
C LYS A 380 12.29 8.30 -24.22
N SER A 381 12.46 8.70 -25.49
CA SER A 381 11.74 8.09 -26.59
C SER A 381 12.07 6.60 -26.75
N ALA A 382 13.33 6.20 -26.56
CA ALA A 382 13.74 4.81 -26.63
C ALA A 382 13.23 3.99 -25.42
N LEU A 383 13.26 4.57 -24.22
CA LEU A 383 12.66 3.98 -23.01
C LEU A 383 11.16 3.74 -23.18
N ALA A 384 10.42 4.75 -23.64
CA ALA A 384 8.99 4.63 -23.89
C ALA A 384 8.69 3.48 -24.87
N LYS A 385 9.48 3.39 -25.94
CA LYS A 385 9.35 2.30 -26.92
C LYS A 385 9.65 0.94 -26.30
N ARG A 386 10.73 0.80 -25.53
CA ARG A 386 11.09 -0.46 -24.84
C ARG A 386 10.01 -0.89 -23.85
N ILE A 387 9.51 0.02 -23.03
CA ILE A 387 8.48 -0.26 -22.02
C ILE A 387 7.17 -0.67 -22.71
N TYR A 388 6.74 0.11 -23.71
CA TYR A 388 5.54 -0.19 -24.49
C TYR A 388 5.62 -1.56 -25.18
N GLN A 389 6.73 -1.85 -25.85
CA GLN A 389 6.93 -3.13 -26.54
C GLN A 389 6.92 -4.31 -25.57
N THR A 390 7.58 -4.18 -24.41
CA THR A 390 7.54 -5.19 -23.34
C THR A 390 6.10 -5.43 -22.89
N ARG A 391 5.37 -4.38 -22.49
CA ARG A 391 3.96 -4.47 -22.08
C ARG A 391 3.10 -5.13 -23.16
N ASN A 392 3.29 -4.73 -24.41
CA ASN A 392 2.55 -5.27 -25.54
C ASN A 392 2.77 -6.79 -25.70
N SER A 393 4.02 -7.25 -25.56
CA SER A 393 4.36 -8.68 -25.59
C SER A 393 3.76 -9.48 -24.42
N LEU A 394 3.46 -8.84 -23.27
CA LEU A 394 2.79 -9.48 -22.13
C LEU A 394 1.28 -9.62 -22.34
N VAL A 395 0.64 -8.64 -22.99
CA VAL A 395 -0.83 -8.55 -23.10
C VAL A 395 -1.35 -9.16 -24.40
N HIS A 396 -0.57 -9.12 -25.48
CA HIS A 396 -1.00 -9.57 -26.80
C HIS A 396 -0.31 -10.86 -27.23
N ALA A 397 -0.99 -11.99 -26.99
CA ALA A 397 -0.61 -13.30 -27.53
C ALA A 397 -1.44 -13.61 -28.78
N LYS A 398 -1.16 -12.93 -29.91
CA LYS A 398 -1.78 -13.28 -31.19
C LYS A 398 -1.14 -14.55 -31.76
N ASP A 399 -1.98 -15.45 -32.27
CA ASP A 399 -1.49 -16.68 -32.87
C ASP A 399 -0.73 -16.37 -34.18
N GLY A 400 0.47 -16.92 -34.33
CA GLY A 400 1.37 -16.67 -35.48
C GLY A 400 2.34 -15.49 -35.36
N ALA A 401 2.17 -14.57 -34.39
CA ALA A 401 3.16 -13.52 -34.12
C ALA A 401 4.20 -14.02 -33.11
N ARG A 402 5.48 -14.03 -33.52
CA ARG A 402 6.64 -14.20 -32.65
C ARG A 402 7.51 -12.96 -32.77
N PRO A 403 8.15 -12.49 -31.69
CA PRO A 403 8.22 -13.09 -30.35
C PRO A 403 7.01 -12.77 -29.43
N ARG A 404 6.74 -13.62 -28.42
CA ARG A 404 5.64 -13.44 -27.43
C ARG A 404 6.07 -13.93 -26.06
N TYR A 405 5.53 -13.33 -24.99
CA TYR A 405 5.82 -13.76 -23.63
C TYR A 405 5.16 -15.11 -23.32
N PHE A 406 5.94 -16.03 -22.75
CA PHE A 406 5.47 -17.29 -22.22
C PHE A 406 5.70 -17.32 -20.69
N PRO A 407 4.63 -17.32 -19.88
CA PRO A 407 4.75 -17.35 -18.42
C PRO A 407 5.65 -18.50 -17.93
N PHE A 408 6.39 -18.26 -16.84
CA PHE A 408 7.35 -19.18 -16.22
C PHE A 408 8.63 -19.45 -17.02
N VAL A 409 8.58 -19.45 -18.35
CA VAL A 409 9.77 -19.63 -19.20
C VAL A 409 10.53 -18.30 -19.33
N ASN A 410 9.81 -17.22 -19.58
CA ASN A 410 10.41 -15.90 -19.81
C ASN A 410 10.48 -15.03 -18.55
N ASP A 411 10.07 -15.53 -17.39
CA ASP A 411 10.00 -14.77 -16.14
C ASP A 411 11.34 -14.20 -15.72
N ALA A 412 12.43 -14.95 -15.90
CA ALA A 412 13.78 -14.49 -15.56
C ALA A 412 14.24 -13.32 -16.45
N GLU A 413 13.87 -13.33 -17.72
CA GLU A 413 14.13 -12.22 -18.64
C GLU A 413 13.26 -11.01 -18.31
N LEU A 414 11.96 -11.23 -18.04
CA LEU A 414 11.04 -10.17 -17.65
C LEU A 414 11.42 -9.53 -16.31
N ALA A 415 11.93 -10.30 -15.36
CA ALA A 415 12.41 -9.80 -14.08
C ALA A 415 13.52 -8.74 -14.24
N ARG A 416 14.30 -8.77 -15.33
CA ARG A 416 15.30 -7.73 -15.64
C ARG A 416 14.69 -6.44 -16.20
N GLU A 417 13.45 -6.48 -16.69
CA GLU A 417 12.70 -5.30 -17.15
C GLU A 417 11.89 -4.64 -16.02
N VAL A 418 11.59 -5.36 -14.94
CA VAL A 418 10.78 -4.85 -13.81
C VAL A 418 11.43 -3.64 -13.11
N PRO A 419 12.74 -3.63 -12.77
CA PRO A 419 13.37 -2.49 -12.09
C PRO A 419 13.23 -1.18 -12.86
N LEU A 420 13.39 -1.21 -14.18
CA LEU A 420 13.23 -0.04 -15.03
C LEU A 420 11.86 0.61 -14.84
N LEU A 421 10.80 -0.19 -14.92
CA LEU A 421 9.44 0.31 -14.81
C LEU A 421 9.08 0.67 -13.36
N ARG A 422 9.61 -0.06 -12.38
CA ARG A 422 9.46 0.26 -10.95
C ARG A 422 9.99 1.66 -10.63
N PHE A 423 11.25 1.96 -10.97
CA PHE A 423 11.85 3.26 -10.67
C PHE A 423 11.19 4.41 -11.44
N CYS A 424 10.78 4.16 -12.69
CA CYS A 424 9.94 5.12 -13.42
C CYS A 424 8.61 5.40 -12.69
N ALA A 425 7.95 4.37 -12.16
CA ALA A 425 6.71 4.51 -11.42
C ALA A 425 6.90 5.26 -10.09
N GLU A 426 8.01 5.02 -9.39
CA GLU A 426 8.37 5.74 -8.16
C GLU A 426 8.57 7.24 -8.43
N HIS A 427 9.32 7.58 -9.48
CA HIS A 427 9.46 8.97 -9.94
C HIS A 427 8.09 9.62 -10.22
N ILE A 428 7.21 8.92 -10.96
CA ILE A 428 5.87 9.42 -11.29
C ILE A 428 5.04 9.68 -10.02
N ILE A 429 5.07 8.76 -9.04
CA ILE A 429 4.33 8.92 -7.79
C ILE A 429 4.88 10.12 -6.99
N ILE A 430 6.20 10.19 -6.83
CA ILE A 430 6.88 11.22 -6.03
C ILE A 430 6.63 12.63 -6.62
N GLU A 431 6.79 12.81 -7.93
CA GLU A 431 6.54 14.08 -8.62
C GLU A 431 5.08 14.55 -8.53
N ASN A 432 4.15 13.64 -8.25
CA ASN A 432 2.74 13.95 -8.07
C ASN A 432 2.30 13.99 -6.60
N GLY A 433 3.25 13.89 -5.65
CA GLY A 433 3.01 14.03 -4.23
C GLY A 433 2.62 15.46 -3.82
N LYS A 434 1.91 15.58 -2.70
CA LYS A 434 1.57 16.88 -2.09
C LYS A 434 2.07 16.91 -0.65
N VAL A 435 2.81 17.94 -0.27
CA VAL A 435 3.30 18.10 1.11
C VAL A 435 2.12 18.10 2.11
N ILE A 436 2.29 17.39 3.23
CA ILE A 436 1.29 17.19 4.31
C ILE A 436 1.05 18.46 5.14
#